data_AF-A0A8S3B433-F1
#
_entry.id   AF-A0A8S3B433-F1
#
_cell.length_a   1.000
_cell.length_b   1.000
_cell.length_c   1.000
_cell.angle_alpha   90.00
_cell.angle_beta   90.00
_cell.angle_gamma   90.00
#
_symmetry.space_group_name_H-M   'P 1'
#
loop_
_entity.id
_entity.type
_entity.pdbx_description
1 polymer ?
#
loop_
_entity_poly.entity_id
_entity_poly.type
_entity_poly.pdbx_seq_one_letter_code
_entity_poly.pdbx_strand_id
1 'polypeptide(L)' 'AVLWEFCELDRTHDNSVNNEEIARFVRSLKVLEHCIQPFLNHCDTDNDNKISSEEWGTCLGLEKGNYTPAYF' A
#
# COMPACT_ATOMS: atom_id res chain seq x y z
N ALA A 1 -12.70 2.21 4.60
CA ALA A 1 -11.78 1.59 5.58
C ALA A 1 -10.40 1.25 4.99
N VAL A 2 -10.15 1.37 3.69
CA VAL A 2 -8.85 1.00 3.10
C VAL A 2 -7.86 2.17 3.03
N LEU A 3 -8.40 3.39 2.86
CA LEU A 3 -7.61 4.62 2.78
C LEU A 3 -6.88 4.98 4.09
N TRP A 4 -7.54 4.81 5.24
CA TRP A 4 -6.90 5.12 6.53
C TRP A 4 -5.68 4.22 6.78
N GLU A 5 -5.75 2.96 6.32
CA GLU A 5 -4.65 2.00 6.48
C GLU A 5 -3.47 2.36 5.56
N PHE A 6 -3.74 2.83 4.33
CA PHE A 6 -2.71 3.39 3.46
C PHE A 6 -2.01 4.60 4.11
N CYS A 7 -2.77 5.53 4.70
CA CYS A 7 -2.19 6.68 5.38
C CYS A 7 -1.36 6.32 6.62
N GLU A 8 -1.73 5.26 7.34
CA GLU A 8 -0.92 4.76 8.48
C GLU A 8 0.40 4.11 8.03
N LEU A 9 0.40 3.52 6.83
CA LEU A 9 1.57 2.91 6.20
C LEU A 9 2.52 3.95 5.59
N ASP A 10 1.99 4.96 4.87
CA ASP A 10 2.75 6.06 4.25
C ASP A 10 3.26 7.06 5.31
N ARG A 11 4.41 6.73 5.90
CA ARG A 11 5.08 7.55 6.92
C ARG A 11 5.93 8.66 6.32
N THR A 12 6.43 8.45 5.12
CA THR A 12 7.22 9.46 4.40
C THR A 12 6.35 10.56 3.83
N HIS A 13 5.03 10.34 3.76
CA HIS A 13 4.04 11.23 3.18
C HIS A 13 4.36 11.55 1.72
N ASP A 14 4.89 10.57 1.00
CA ASP A 14 5.22 10.67 -0.43
C ASP A 14 4.11 10.10 -1.33
N ASN A 15 2.96 9.74 -0.74
CA ASN A 15 1.81 9.13 -1.40
C ASN A 15 2.14 7.79 -2.09
N SER A 16 3.20 7.14 -1.62
CA SER A 16 3.59 5.79 -1.98
C SER A 16 3.95 5.01 -0.73
N VAL A 17 3.86 3.70 -0.80
CA VAL A 17 4.31 2.83 0.30
C VAL A 17 5.42 1.93 -0.23
N ASN A 18 6.61 2.05 0.35
CA ASN A 18 7.78 1.26 -0.04
C ASN A 18 8.02 0.05 0.86
N ASN A 19 8.92 -0.84 0.41
CA ASN A 19 9.28 -2.06 1.14
C ASN A 19 9.78 -1.84 2.57
N GLU A 20 10.42 -0.71 2.89
CA GLU A 20 10.85 -0.44 4.27
C GLU A 20 9.69 -0.04 5.19
N GLU A 21 8.75 0.74 4.67
CA GLU A 21 7.53 1.15 5.38
C GLU A 21 6.66 -0.08 5.66
N ILE A 22 6.45 -0.93 4.64
CA ILE A 22 5.81 -2.24 4.77
C ILE A 22 6.55 -3.09 5.80
N ALA A 23 7.87 -3.27 5.65
CA ALA A 23 8.63 -4.15 6.53
C ALA A 23 8.61 -3.68 7.99
N ARG A 24 8.56 -2.37 8.26
CA ARG A 24 8.41 -1.86 9.64
C ARG A 24 7.03 -2.14 10.21
N PHE A 25 5.97 -1.97 9.42
CA PHE A 25 4.61 -2.30 9.84
C PHE A 25 4.45 -3.82 10.07
N VAL A 26 4.86 -4.62 9.08
CA VAL A 26 4.82 -6.09 9.11
C VAL A 26 5.78 -6.68 10.15
N ARG A 27 6.85 -5.99 10.55
CA ARG A 27 7.71 -6.43 11.68
C ARG A 27 6.99 -6.52 13.01
N SER A 28 5.89 -5.80 13.20
CA SER A 28 5.00 -6.00 14.36
C SER A 28 4.17 -7.30 14.25
N LEU A 29 4.08 -7.87 13.04
CA LEU A 29 3.29 -9.04 12.62
C LEU A 29 4.15 -10.09 11.90
N LYS A 30 5.42 -10.31 12.32
CA LYS A 30 6.43 -11.19 11.66
C LYS A 30 5.94 -12.54 11.12
N VAL A 31 4.85 -13.08 11.66
CA VAL A 31 4.22 -14.33 11.21
C VAL A 31 3.63 -14.23 9.79
N LEU A 32 3.25 -13.05 9.32
CA LEU A 32 2.49 -12.86 8.07
C LEU A 32 3.31 -12.32 6.89
N GLU A 33 4.62 -12.15 7.06
CA GLU A 33 5.50 -11.59 6.02
C GLU A 33 5.43 -12.36 4.70
N HIS A 34 5.41 -13.70 4.77
CA HIS A 34 5.28 -14.58 3.61
C HIS A 34 3.89 -14.56 2.94
N CYS A 35 2.85 -14.12 3.66
CA CYS A 35 1.50 -13.99 3.11
C CYS A 35 1.31 -12.64 2.41
N ILE A 36 1.92 -11.59 2.96
CA ILE A 36 1.70 -10.22 2.49
C ILE A 36 2.59 -9.86 1.31
N GLN A 37 3.82 -10.38 1.25
CA GLN A 37 4.76 -10.09 0.16
C GLN A 37 4.23 -10.50 -1.23
N PRO A 38 3.67 -11.71 -1.44
CA PRO A 38 3.07 -12.07 -2.71
C PRO A 38 1.89 -11.17 -3.11
N PHE A 39 1.12 -10.69 -2.13
CA PHE A 39 0.03 -9.76 -2.37
C PHE A 39 0.55 -8.39 -2.82
N LEU A 40 1.55 -7.85 -2.13
CA LEU A 40 2.14 -6.55 -2.45
C LEU A 40 2.81 -6.56 -3.84
N ASN A 41 3.53 -7.64 -4.16
CA ASN A 41 4.13 -7.83 -5.49
C ASN A 41 3.08 -7.95 -6.60
N HIS A 42 1.86 -8.40 -6.28
CA HIS A 42 0.77 -8.42 -7.25
C HIS A 42 0.17 -7.03 -7.45
N CYS A 43 0.19 -6.19 -6.42
CA CYS A 43 -0.32 -4.82 -6.47
C CYS A 43 0.66 -3.84 -7.14
N ASP A 44 1.97 -4.08 -7.06
CA ASP A 44 3.01 -3.31 -7.76
C ASP A 44 2.97 -3.63 -9.27
N THR A 45 2.18 -2.86 -10.02
CA THR A 45 1.92 -3.14 -11.44
C THR A 45 2.98 -2.56 -12.35
N ASP A 46 3.65 -1.49 -11.93
CA ASP A 46 4.72 -0.84 -12.68
C ASP A 46 6.13 -1.36 -12.31
N ASN A 47 6.24 -2.20 -11.27
CA ASN A 47 7.44 -2.86 -10.78
C ASN A 47 8.52 -1.87 -10.27
N ASP A 48 8.11 -0.73 -9.72
CA ASP A 48 9.03 0.24 -9.14
C ASP A 48 9.44 -0.10 -7.68
N ASN A 49 8.91 -1.19 -7.11
CA ASN A 49 9.06 -1.65 -5.72
C ASN A 49 8.41 -0.72 -4.69
N LYS A 50 7.45 0.08 -5.13
CA LYS A 50 6.55 0.87 -4.30
C LYS A 50 5.12 0.54 -4.72
N ILE A 51 4.18 0.92 -3.86
CA ILE A 51 2.76 0.84 -4.21
C ILE A 51 2.19 2.24 -4.06
N SER A 52 1.77 2.82 -5.17
CA SER A 52 1.04 4.08 -5.19
C SER A 52 -0.37 3.93 -4.61
N SER A 53 -1.00 5.04 -4.21
CA SER A 53 -2.41 5.00 -3.76
C SER A 53 -3.37 4.51 -4.85
N GLU A 54 -3.05 4.70 -6.13
CA GLU A 54 -3.84 4.18 -7.24
C GLU A 54 -3.73 2.66 -7.37
N GLU A 55 -2.53 2.12 -7.27
CA GLU A 55 -2.28 0.68 -7.30
C GLU A 55 -2.89 -0.02 -6.09
N TRP A 56 -2.71 0.55 -4.90
CA TRP A 56 -3.30 0.04 -3.67
C TRP A 56 -4.82 -0.05 -3.76
N GLY A 57 -5.46 1.03 -4.25
CA GLY A 57 -6.90 1.07 -4.43
C GLY A 57 -7.39 0.08 -5.47
N THR A 58 -6.70 0.00 -6.62
CA THR A 58 -7.03 -0.92 -7.71
C THR A 58 -6.89 -2.39 -7.27
N CYS A 59 -5.82 -2.72 -6.55
CA CYS A 59 -5.53 -4.06 -6.07
C CYS A 59 -6.60 -4.57 -5.07
N LEU A 60 -7.24 -3.66 -4.34
CA LEU A 60 -8.34 -3.96 -3.41
C LEU A 60 -9.72 -3.85 -4.05
N GLY A 61 -9.79 -3.67 -5.37
CA GLY A 61 -11.05 -3.61 -6.13
C GLY A 61 -11.87 -2.34 -5.89
N LEU A 62 -11.23 -1.24 -5.49
CA LEU A 62 -11.90 0.04 -5.31
C LEU A 62 -12.16 0.73 -6.66
N GLU A 63 -13.32 1.35 -6.80
CA GLU A 63 -13.63 2.17 -7.98
C GLU A 63 -12.79 3.46 -8.04
N LYS A 64 -12.39 3.87 -9.25
CA LYS A 64 -11.71 5.16 -9.49
C LYS A 64 -12.54 6.31 -8.92
N GLY A 65 -11.98 7.04 -7.95
CA GLY A 65 -12.68 8.11 -7.21
C GLY A 65 -12.78 7.86 -5.71
N ASN A 66 -12.73 6.60 -5.26
CA ASN A 66 -12.78 6.23 -3.84
C ASN A 66 -11.41 6.21 -3.14
N TYR A 67 -10.33 6.33 -3.90
CA TYR A 67 -8.96 6.34 -3.40
C TYR A 67 -8.13 7.54 -3.90
N THR A 68 -8.67 8.35 -4.80
CA THR A 68 -8.15 9.69 -5.11
C THR A 68 -8.67 10.62 -4.02
N PRO A 69 -7.84 11.10 -3.09
CA PRO A 69 -8.29 12.12 -2.16
C PRO A 69 -8.63 13.35 -3.01
N ALA A 70 -9.86 13.84 -2.91
CA ALA A 70 -10.28 15.05 -3.62
C ALA A 70 -9.48 16.31 -3.21
N TYR A 71 -8.62 16.18 -2.20
CA TYR A 71 -7.80 17.25 -1.65
C TYR A 71 -6.52 16.65 -1.05
N PHE A 72 -5.45 16.62 -1.84
CA PHE A 72 -4.08 16.90 -1.41
C PHE A 72 -3.43 17.80 -2.46
#